data_AF-A0A949FW24-F1
#
_entry.id   AF-A0A949FW24-F1
#
_cell.length_a   1.000
_cell.length_b   1.000
_cell.length_c   1.000
_cell.angle_alpha   90.00
_cell.angle_beta   90.00
_cell.angle_gamma   90.00
#
_symmetry.space_group_name_H-M   'P 1'
#
loop_
_entity.id
_entity.type
_entity.pdbx_description
1 polymer ?
#
loop_
_entity_poly.entity_id
_entity_poly.type
_entity_poly.pdbx_seq_one_letter_code
_entity_poly.pdbx_strand_id
1 'polypeptide(L)'
;TVVKANARKLRRLGKDANVLAGFAGATADAFTLFELFEAKLDKHGNNLTRAAVELAKEWRTDRRLGRLEAMLAVADKDASLLISGNGDVLEPENGLIAIGSGGPYAQAAAKALLESSNLSAREVVEKALKIAGDICIYTNHNVTIEEL
;
A
#
# COMPACT_ATOMS: atom_id res chain seq x y z
N THR A 1 -0.65 -9.71 -22.59
CA THR A 1 0.77 -9.37 -22.82
C THR A 1 1.32 -8.65 -21.60
N VAL A 2 2.53 -8.99 -21.13
CA VAL A 2 3.22 -8.25 -20.06
C VAL A 2 3.85 -7.01 -20.68
N VAL A 3 3.43 -5.81 -20.26
CA VAL A 3 3.89 -4.53 -20.83
C VAL A 3 5.15 -4.01 -20.13
N LYS A 4 5.27 -4.20 -18.80
CA LYS A 4 6.41 -3.73 -18.01
C LYS A 4 6.61 -4.63 -16.79
N ALA A 5 7.83 -5.13 -16.60
CA ALA A 5 8.17 -6.07 -15.53
C ALA A 5 8.84 -5.42 -14.30
N ASN A 6 9.17 -4.13 -14.35
CA ASN A 6 9.92 -3.39 -13.32
C ASN A 6 9.18 -2.12 -12.85
N ALA A 7 7.85 -2.17 -12.75
CA ALA A 7 7.07 -1.06 -12.24
C ALA A 7 7.39 -0.81 -10.75
N ARG A 8 7.82 0.41 -10.41
CA ARG A 8 7.94 0.84 -9.01
C ARG A 8 6.58 1.33 -8.54
N LYS A 9 5.98 0.59 -7.61
CA LYS A 9 4.65 0.87 -7.05
C LYS A 9 4.70 1.41 -5.61
N LEU A 10 5.92 1.60 -5.09
CA LEU A 10 6.19 2.14 -3.76
C LEU A 10 6.75 3.55 -3.89
N ARG A 11 6.35 4.43 -2.96
CA ARG A 11 6.89 5.77 -2.81
C ARG A 11 7.03 6.08 -1.32
N ARG A 12 8.10 6.78 -0.95
CA ARG A 12 8.24 7.38 0.38
C ARG A 12 7.65 8.78 0.36
N LEU A 13 6.86 9.11 1.37
CA LEU A 13 6.12 10.35 1.52
C LEU A 13 6.35 10.96 2.90
N GLY A 14 5.84 12.18 3.09
CA GLY A 14 5.88 12.88 4.36
C GLY A 14 7.24 13.49 4.67
N LYS A 15 7.28 14.25 5.75
CA LYS A 15 8.52 14.89 6.21
C LYS A 15 9.56 13.82 6.53
N ASP A 16 10.78 14.00 6.04
CA ASP A 16 11.90 13.06 6.22
C ASP A 16 11.67 11.67 5.59
N ALA A 17 10.70 11.54 4.66
CA ALA A 17 10.44 10.30 3.92
C ALA A 17 10.09 9.09 4.82
N ASN A 18 9.38 9.37 5.92
CA ASN A 18 9.06 8.42 7.00
C ASN A 18 7.71 7.69 6.83
N VAL A 19 6.99 7.92 5.73
CA VAL A 19 5.77 7.19 5.38
C VAL A 19 6.01 6.38 4.12
N LEU A 20 5.74 5.08 4.16
CA LEU A 20 5.69 4.24 2.97
C LEU A 20 4.28 4.28 2.38
N ALA A 21 4.18 4.46 1.07
CA ALA A 21 2.92 4.40 0.35
C ALA A 21 3.03 3.48 -0.87
N GLY A 22 2.04 2.60 -1.03
CA GLY A 22 1.90 1.69 -2.14
C GLY A 22 0.50 1.77 -2.74
N PHE A 23 0.38 1.49 -4.04
CA PHE A 23 -0.91 1.51 -4.73
C PHE A 23 -1.13 0.27 -5.59
N ALA A 24 -2.40 -0.05 -5.81
CA ALA A 24 -2.84 -1.01 -6.82
C ALA A 24 -3.89 -0.33 -7.70
N GLY A 25 -3.58 -0.13 -9.00
CA GLY A 25 -4.44 0.58 -9.94
C GLY A 25 -3.67 1.09 -11.16
N ALA A 26 -4.24 2.06 -11.87
CA ALA A 26 -3.54 2.75 -12.95
C ALA A 26 -2.45 3.69 -12.40
N THR A 27 -1.36 3.83 -13.15
CA THR A 27 -0.22 4.66 -12.70
C THR A 27 -0.58 6.15 -12.58
N ALA A 28 -1.47 6.66 -13.43
CA ALA A 28 -1.94 8.05 -13.34
C ALA A 28 -2.68 8.31 -12.02
N ASP A 29 -3.61 7.43 -11.67
CA ASP A 29 -4.38 7.48 -10.42
C ASP A 29 -3.45 7.49 -9.20
N ALA A 30 -2.40 6.67 -9.25
CA ALA A 30 -1.41 6.59 -8.18
C ALA A 30 -0.67 7.91 -7.93
N PHE A 31 -0.20 8.57 -9.00
CA PHE A 31 0.49 9.85 -8.86
C PHE A 31 -0.42 10.90 -8.25
N THR A 32 -1.67 10.98 -8.70
CA THR A 32 -2.67 11.89 -8.13
C THR A 32 -2.92 11.59 -6.65
N LEU A 33 -3.11 10.33 -6.27
CA LEU A 33 -3.35 9.95 -4.88
C LEU A 33 -2.14 10.22 -3.98
N PHE A 34 -0.93 9.99 -4.46
CA PHE A 34 0.29 10.30 -3.70
C PHE A 34 0.44 11.81 -3.47
N GLU A 35 0.21 12.64 -4.49
CA GLU A 35 0.27 14.11 -4.35
C GLU A 35 -0.78 14.63 -3.36
N LEU A 36 -2.02 14.14 -3.47
CA LEU A 36 -3.09 14.50 -2.54
C LEU A 36 -2.76 14.06 -1.11
N PHE A 37 -2.26 12.84 -0.94
CA PHE A 37 -1.92 12.33 0.38
C PHE A 37 -0.74 13.07 1.02
N GLU A 38 0.29 13.40 0.24
CA GLU A 38 1.44 14.21 0.67
C GLU A 38 0.98 15.59 1.16
N ALA A 39 0.06 16.24 0.45
CA ALA A 39 -0.54 17.50 0.89
C ALA A 39 -1.36 17.34 2.20
N LYS A 40 -2.02 16.20 2.43
CA LYS A 40 -2.72 15.92 3.70
C LYS A 40 -1.73 15.71 4.84
N LEU A 41 -0.64 14.97 4.61
CA LEU A 41 0.40 14.76 5.61
C LEU A 41 0.99 16.11 6.06
N ASP A 42 1.35 16.97 5.12
CA ASP A 42 1.89 18.30 5.43
C ASP A 42 0.92 19.15 6.23
N LYS A 43 -0.35 19.21 5.81
CA LYS A 43 -1.40 19.98 6.49
C LYS A 43 -1.68 19.50 7.91
N HIS A 44 -1.46 18.21 8.18
CA HIS A 44 -1.81 17.58 9.45
C HIS A 44 -0.59 17.19 10.28
N GLY A 45 0.55 17.84 10.06
CA GLY A 45 1.76 17.67 10.88
C GLY A 45 2.31 16.25 10.82
N ASN A 46 2.23 15.62 9.66
CA ASN A 46 2.68 14.26 9.38
C ASN A 46 1.94 13.17 10.20
N ASN A 47 0.71 13.45 10.65
CA ASN A 47 -0.13 12.46 11.33
C ASN A 47 -0.81 11.55 10.29
N LEU A 48 -0.35 10.29 10.21
CA LEU A 48 -0.79 9.31 9.21
C LEU A 48 -2.31 9.08 9.25
N THR A 49 -2.87 8.74 10.42
CA THR A 49 -4.30 8.43 10.58
C THR A 49 -5.17 9.61 10.20
N ARG A 50 -4.80 10.82 10.63
CA ARG A 50 -5.55 12.04 10.30
C ARG A 50 -5.47 12.36 8.81
N ALA A 51 -4.30 12.24 8.20
CA ALA A 51 -4.12 12.44 6.77
C ALA A 51 -4.94 11.43 5.95
N ALA A 52 -4.97 10.16 6.38
CA ALA A 52 -5.72 9.09 5.74
C ALA A 52 -7.23 9.35 5.75
N VAL A 53 -7.78 9.73 6.90
CA VAL A 53 -9.20 10.08 7.05
C VAL A 53 -9.57 11.29 6.19
N GLU A 54 -8.73 12.32 6.14
CA GLU A 54 -9.01 13.51 5.34
C GLU A 54 -8.88 13.25 3.83
N LEU A 55 -7.95 12.38 3.41
CA LEU A 55 -7.91 11.90 2.02
C LEU A 55 -9.16 11.10 1.68
N ALA A 56 -9.56 10.14 2.52
CA ALA A 56 -10.72 9.28 2.26
C ALA A 56 -12.01 10.10 2.11
N LYS A 57 -12.20 11.12 2.94
CA LYS A 57 -13.31 12.08 2.81
C LYS A 57 -13.28 12.80 1.46
N GLU A 58 -12.14 13.39 1.09
CA GLU A 58 -12.00 14.11 -0.18
C GLU A 58 -12.23 13.19 -1.37
N TRP A 59 -11.60 12.01 -1.36
CA TRP A 59 -11.72 11.00 -2.41
C TRP A 59 -13.18 10.57 -2.64
N ARG A 60 -13.93 10.31 -1.56
CA ARG A 60 -15.35 9.95 -1.65
C ARG A 60 -16.22 11.08 -2.18
N THR A 61 -15.91 12.33 -1.83
CA THR A 61 -16.75 13.49 -2.18
C THR A 61 -16.45 14.09 -3.55
N ASP A 62 -15.20 14.01 -4.01
CA ASP A 62 -14.82 14.54 -5.32
C ASP A 62 -15.24 13.57 -6.43
N ARG A 63 -16.14 14.03 -7.30
CA ARG A 63 -16.66 13.25 -8.43
C ARG A 63 -15.57 12.74 -9.38
N ARG A 64 -14.44 13.44 -9.50
CA ARG A 64 -13.29 13.01 -10.32
C ARG A 64 -12.56 11.86 -9.65
N LEU A 65 -12.33 11.95 -8.34
CA LEU A 65 -11.61 10.94 -7.57
C LEU A 65 -12.45 9.68 -7.33
N GLY A 66 -13.76 9.81 -7.16
CA GLY A 66 -14.67 8.65 -6.96
C GLY A 66 -14.73 7.68 -8.15
N ARG A 67 -14.10 7.99 -9.29
CA ARG A 67 -13.95 7.10 -10.45
C ARG A 67 -12.69 6.24 -10.41
N LEU A 68 -11.77 6.53 -9.49
CA LEU A 68 -10.54 5.77 -9.35
C LEU A 68 -10.87 4.43 -8.70
N GLU A 69 -10.54 3.33 -9.37
CA GLU A 69 -10.69 1.97 -8.83
C GLU A 69 -9.46 1.54 -8.02
N ALA A 70 -8.57 2.48 -7.71
CA ALA A 70 -7.34 2.22 -7.01
C ALA A 70 -7.55 2.00 -5.50
N MET A 71 -6.65 1.22 -4.90
CA MET A 71 -6.47 1.15 -3.45
C MET A 71 -5.10 1.71 -3.08
N LEU A 72 -5.04 2.43 -1.96
CA LEU A 72 -3.82 3.03 -1.42
C LEU A 72 -3.51 2.40 -0.06
N ALA A 73 -2.35 1.77 0.06
CA ALA A 73 -1.81 1.27 1.33
C ALA A 73 -0.73 2.24 1.82
N VAL A 74 -0.83 2.70 3.06
CA VAL A 74 0.13 3.63 3.66
C VAL A 74 0.56 3.14 5.04
N ALA A 75 1.81 3.34 5.40
CA ALA A 75 2.33 2.91 6.70
C ALA A 75 3.42 3.85 7.20
N ASP A 76 3.43 4.10 8.50
CA ASP A 76 4.57 4.66 9.24
C ASP A 76 5.06 3.64 10.28
N LYS A 77 5.90 4.08 11.23
CA LYS A 77 6.44 3.20 12.28
C LYS A 77 5.39 2.73 13.30
N ASP A 78 4.24 3.40 13.36
CA ASP A 78 3.23 3.22 14.40
C ASP A 78 1.94 2.58 13.85
N ALA A 79 1.57 2.84 12.59
CA ALA A 79 0.31 2.39 12.00
C ALA A 79 0.44 1.98 10.52
N SER A 80 -0.45 1.09 10.09
CA SER A 80 -0.59 0.63 8.69
C SER A 80 -2.05 0.72 8.27
N LEU A 81 -2.35 1.52 7.24
CA LEU A 81 -3.71 1.86 6.83
C LEU A 81 -3.95 1.55 5.35
N LEU A 82 -5.11 0.96 5.07
CA LEU A 82 -5.67 0.81 3.74
C LEU A 82 -6.74 1.87 3.51
N ILE A 83 -6.64 2.60 2.40
CA ILE A 83 -7.54 3.68 2.01
C ILE A 83 -8.17 3.35 0.66
N SER A 84 -9.51 3.50 0.58
CA SER A 84 -10.29 3.22 -0.64
C SER A 84 -11.09 4.45 -1.11
N GLY A 85 -11.45 4.46 -2.40
CA GLY A 85 -12.32 5.48 -2.98
C GLY A 85 -13.76 5.50 -2.46
N ASN A 86 -14.18 4.46 -1.73
CA ASN A 86 -15.48 4.43 -1.03
C ASN A 86 -15.46 5.26 0.26
N GLY A 87 -14.29 5.79 0.63
CA GLY A 87 -14.07 6.58 1.84
C GLY A 87 -13.76 5.72 3.07
N ASP A 88 -13.32 4.48 2.87
CA ASP A 88 -12.92 3.59 3.96
C ASP A 88 -11.46 3.84 4.35
N VAL A 89 -11.19 3.82 5.65
CA VAL A 89 -9.84 3.77 6.23
C VAL A 89 -9.80 2.58 7.17
N LEU A 90 -9.01 1.57 6.83
CA LEU A 90 -8.98 0.29 7.52
C LEU A 90 -7.56 0.00 8.02
N GLU A 91 -7.43 -0.31 9.30
CA GLU A 91 -6.21 -0.83 9.89
C GLU A 91 -6.38 -2.34 10.08
N PRO A 92 -5.63 -3.19 9.36
CA PRO A 92 -5.75 -4.64 9.50
C PRO A 92 -5.07 -5.14 10.77
N GLU A 93 -5.53 -6.30 11.23
CA GLU A 93 -4.86 -7.03 12.30
C GLU A 93 -3.39 -7.32 11.95
N ASN A 94 -2.53 -7.23 12.96
CA ASN A 94 -1.08 -7.42 12.86
C ASN A 94 -0.36 -6.45 11.91
N GLY A 95 -1.00 -5.37 11.46
CA GLY A 95 -0.42 -4.39 10.53
C GLY A 95 -0.13 -4.95 9.14
N LEU A 96 -0.68 -6.12 8.78
CA LEU A 96 -0.40 -6.79 7.51
C LEU A 96 -1.39 -6.36 6.41
N ILE A 97 -0.91 -5.57 5.45
CA ILE A 97 -1.67 -5.16 4.26
C ILE A 97 -1.12 -5.83 3.00
N ALA A 98 -2.00 -6.35 2.15
CA ALA A 98 -1.67 -6.73 0.80
C ALA A 98 -2.74 -6.25 -0.19
N ILE A 99 -2.31 -5.64 -1.29
CA ILE A 99 -3.20 -5.13 -2.34
C ILE A 99 -2.74 -5.60 -3.73
N GLY A 100 -3.67 -5.57 -4.69
CA GLY A 100 -3.43 -6.02 -6.07
C GLY A 100 -3.76 -7.51 -6.29
N SER A 101 -3.54 -7.97 -7.52
CA SER A 101 -3.93 -9.31 -7.97
C SER A 101 -3.26 -10.45 -7.20
N GLY A 102 -2.01 -10.27 -6.77
CA GLY A 102 -1.27 -11.21 -5.92
C GLY A 102 -1.54 -11.07 -4.43
N GLY A 103 -2.34 -10.06 -4.03
CA GLY A 103 -2.53 -9.65 -2.63
C GLY A 103 -2.96 -10.78 -1.70
N PRO A 104 -4.05 -11.51 -2.00
CA PRO A 104 -4.52 -12.58 -1.12
C PRO A 104 -3.50 -13.71 -0.89
N TYR A 105 -2.71 -14.07 -1.91
CA TYR A 105 -1.67 -15.09 -1.78
C TYR A 105 -0.51 -14.61 -0.91
N ALA A 106 -0.07 -13.38 -1.14
CA ALA A 106 0.97 -12.74 -0.31
C ALA A 106 0.51 -12.61 1.14
N GLN A 107 -0.73 -12.18 1.37
CA GLN A 107 -1.29 -12.01 2.71
C GLN A 107 -1.38 -13.34 3.46
N ALA A 108 -1.88 -14.40 2.81
CA ALA A 108 -1.96 -15.72 3.41
C ALA A 108 -0.57 -16.27 3.78
N ALA A 109 0.41 -16.13 2.88
CA ALA A 109 1.78 -16.55 3.13
C ALA A 109 2.44 -15.74 4.25
N ALA A 110 2.29 -14.42 4.25
CA ALA A 110 2.85 -13.55 5.28
C ALA A 110 2.23 -13.83 6.64
N LYS A 111 0.91 -14.01 6.72
CA LYS A 111 0.21 -14.36 7.96
C LYS A 111 0.75 -15.66 8.56
N ALA A 112 0.87 -16.71 7.75
CA ALA A 112 1.43 -17.98 8.20
C ALA A 112 2.86 -17.83 8.73
N LEU A 113 3.70 -17.07 8.04
CA LEU A 113 5.10 -16.82 8.45
C LEU A 113 5.18 -16.02 9.76
N LEU A 114 4.33 -15.00 9.95
CA LEU A 114 4.28 -14.22 11.20
C LEU A 114 3.87 -15.09 12.40
N GLU A 115 2.95 -16.03 12.20
CA GLU A 115 2.45 -16.90 13.27
C GLU A 115 3.39 -18.09 13.58
N SER A 116 4.25 -18.49 12.64
CA SER A 116 5.02 -19.73 12.73
C SER A 116 6.55 -19.56 12.70
N SER A 117 7.08 -18.34 12.71
CA SER A 117 8.53 -18.11 12.59
C SER A 117 9.00 -16.86 13.33
N ASN A 118 10.32 -16.74 13.51
CA ASN A 118 10.98 -15.55 14.06
C ASN A 118 11.63 -14.69 12.95
N LEU A 119 11.05 -14.69 11.76
CA LEU A 119 11.55 -13.92 10.64
C LEU A 119 11.32 -12.42 10.86
N SER A 120 12.25 -11.60 10.38
CA SER A 120 12.07 -10.14 10.33
C SER A 120 10.95 -9.76 9.35
N ALA A 121 10.40 -8.54 9.51
CA ALA A 121 9.37 -8.02 8.60
C ALA A 121 9.81 -8.07 7.12
N ARG A 122 11.08 -7.72 6.85
CA ARG A 122 11.68 -7.82 5.51
C ARG A 122 11.65 -9.23 4.96
N GLU A 123 12.08 -10.22 5.75
CA GLU A 123 12.12 -11.62 5.32
C GLU A 123 10.72 -12.20 5.09
N VAL A 124 9.74 -11.83 5.93
CA VAL A 124 8.33 -12.21 5.76
C VAL A 124 7.80 -11.66 4.44
N VAL A 125 8.00 -10.36 4.18
CA VAL A 125 7.55 -9.71 2.93
C VAL A 125 8.20 -10.34 1.70
N GLU A 126 9.52 -10.57 1.74
CA GLU A 126 10.25 -11.16 0.61
C GLU A 126 9.75 -12.57 0.26
N LYS A 127 9.60 -13.44 1.28
CA LYS A 127 9.10 -14.81 1.07
C LYS A 127 7.64 -14.83 0.62
N ALA A 128 6.79 -13.99 1.21
CA ALA A 128 5.38 -13.90 0.86
C ALA A 128 5.17 -13.42 -0.58
N LEU A 129 5.89 -12.39 -1.02
CA LEU A 129 5.84 -11.90 -2.40
C LEU A 129 6.36 -12.92 -3.39
N LYS A 130 7.41 -13.68 -3.03
CA LYS A 130 7.91 -14.78 -3.85
C LYS A 130 6.83 -15.85 -4.08
N ILE A 131 6.17 -16.30 -3.01
CA ILE A 131 5.06 -17.26 -3.09
C ILE A 131 3.93 -16.71 -3.97
N ALA A 132 3.57 -15.43 -3.81
CA ALA A 132 2.56 -14.80 -4.66
C ALA A 132 2.96 -14.76 -6.14
N GLY A 133 4.25 -14.54 -6.46
CA GLY A 133 4.79 -14.60 -7.82
C GLY A 133 4.82 -16.00 -8.43
N ASP A 134 4.88 -17.05 -7.60
CA ASP A 134 4.81 -18.44 -8.05
C ASP A 134 3.36 -18.88 -8.38
N ILE A 135 2.36 -18.21 -7.80
CA ILE A 135 0.93 -18.60 -7.93
C ILE A 135 0.16 -17.67 -8.88
N CYS A 136 0.35 -16.36 -8.76
CA CYS A 136 -0.46 -15.38 -9.48
C CYS A 136 0.18 -15.02 -10.82
N ILE A 137 -0.49 -15.33 -11.94
CA ILE A 137 -0.03 -15.01 -13.30
C ILE A 137 0.19 -13.51 -13.59
N TYR A 138 -0.30 -12.63 -12.70
CA TYR A 138 -0.15 -11.17 -12.79
C TYR A 138 0.90 -10.60 -11.83
N THR A 139 1.57 -11.44 -11.06
CA THR A 139 2.62 -11.08 -10.12
C THR A 139 3.92 -11.76 -10.56
N ASN A 140 5.04 -11.05 -10.52
CA ASN A 140 6.34 -11.60 -10.92
C ASN A 140 7.32 -11.56 -9.74
N HIS A 141 8.51 -12.12 -9.95
CA HIS A 141 9.57 -12.18 -8.93
C HIS A 141 10.41 -10.89 -8.84
N ASN A 142 10.11 -9.86 -9.64
CA ASN A 142 10.83 -8.59 -9.60
C ASN A 142 10.25 -7.72 -8.49
N VAL A 143 10.77 -7.89 -7.28
CA VAL A 143 10.30 -7.17 -6.09
C VAL A 143 11.16 -5.96 -5.77
N THR A 144 10.55 -4.93 -5.21
CA THR A 144 11.24 -3.80 -4.56
C THR A 144 10.71 -3.73 -3.14
N ILE A 145 11.60 -3.71 -2.15
CA ILE A 145 11.26 -3.74 -0.73
C ILE A 145 11.87 -2.52 -0.06
N GLU A 146 11.02 -1.72 0.57
CA GLU A 146 11.36 -0.54 1.37
C GLU A 146 11.11 -0.83 2.85
N GLU A 147 11.84 -0.15 3.74
CA GLU A 147 11.80 -0.33 5.20
C GLU A 147 11.93 1.03 5.91
N LEU A 148 11.32 1.16 7.09
CA LEU A 148 11.32 2.39 7.90
C LEU A 148 12.31 2.32 9.06
#